data_AF-A0A653CWA0-F1
#
_entry.id   AF-A0A653CWA0-F1
#
_cell.length_a   1.000
_cell.length_b   1.000
_cell.length_c   1.000
_cell.angle_alpha   90.00
_cell.angle_beta   90.00
_cell.angle_gamma   90.00
#
_symmetry.space_group_name_H-M   'P 1'
#
loop_
_entity.id
_entity.type
_entity.pdbx_description
1 polymer ?
#
loop_
_entity_poly.entity_id
_entity_poly.type
_entity_poly.pdbx_seq_one_letter_code
_entity_poly.pdbx_strand_id
1 'polypeptide(L)'
;MGTHEVVGGVVSPVHDTYGKKDLELSHHRITMLKVALRDHDWVRLSEWECRQESWSRTRQVLQYHQNQVNAALNSANNNCFDVNESDTSWIPENVKNNDVGPVKVKLLCGADLLESFGTPGLWADADIAEIVGQHGLVVITRASCNPNEFIYNSDILTSYMASIVMRSTWKILDYSQGSVLPSDFRAPASCKIQ
;
A
#
# COMPACT_ATOMS: atom_id res chain seq x y z
N MET A 1 17.61 -6.59 -15.11
CA MET A 1 16.42 -7.46 -15.22
C MET A 1 15.68 -7.43 -13.89
N GLY A 2 14.35 -7.30 -13.89
CA GLY A 2 13.57 -7.24 -12.66
C GLY A 2 13.48 -8.62 -12.00
N THR A 3 13.64 -8.70 -10.69
CA THR A 3 13.55 -9.94 -9.91
C THR A 3 12.11 -10.27 -9.49
N HIS A 4 11.14 -9.44 -9.87
CA HIS A 4 9.75 -9.53 -9.44
C HIS A 4 8.83 -9.13 -10.60
N GLU A 5 7.64 -9.73 -10.61
CA GLU A 5 6.53 -9.39 -11.49
C GLU A 5 5.37 -8.83 -10.64
N VAL A 6 4.74 -7.75 -11.11
CA VAL A 6 3.57 -7.17 -10.43
C VAL A 6 2.34 -7.88 -10.96
N VAL A 7 1.67 -8.63 -10.09
CA VAL A 7 0.47 -9.41 -10.44
C VAL A 7 -0.83 -8.64 -10.22
N GLY A 8 -0.81 -7.60 -9.39
CA GLY A 8 -1.94 -6.73 -9.09
C GLY A 8 -1.57 -5.63 -8.10
N GLY A 9 -2.54 -4.77 -7.77
CA GLY A 9 -2.40 -3.73 -6.76
C GLY A 9 -3.72 -3.46 -6.03
N VAL A 10 -3.63 -3.02 -4.79
CA VAL A 10 -4.78 -2.68 -3.95
C VAL A 10 -4.64 -1.31 -3.34
N VAL A 11 -5.71 -0.51 -3.41
CA VAL A 11 -5.82 0.77 -2.70
C VAL A 11 -6.65 0.54 -1.45
N SER A 12 -6.08 0.82 -0.27
CA SER A 12 -6.76 0.78 1.03
C SER A 12 -6.88 2.21 1.58
N PRO A 13 -8.08 2.80 1.59
CA PRO A 13 -8.31 4.09 2.22
C PRO A 13 -8.25 3.95 3.74
N VAL A 14 -7.61 4.93 4.39
CA VAL A 14 -7.48 4.98 5.85
C VAL A 14 -8.84 5.11 6.52
N HIS A 15 -9.00 4.61 7.74
CA HIS A 15 -10.21 4.81 8.54
C HIS A 15 -10.43 6.29 8.93
N ASP A 16 -11.68 6.70 9.16
CA ASP A 16 -12.04 8.11 9.46
C ASP A 16 -11.47 8.60 10.79
N THR A 17 -11.26 7.70 11.75
CA THR A 17 -10.63 8.03 13.05
C THR A 17 -9.11 8.18 12.99
N TYR A 18 -8.50 8.21 11.79
CA TYR A 18 -7.07 8.51 11.63
C TYR A 18 -6.67 9.88 12.22
N GLY A 19 -7.62 10.81 12.34
CA GLY A 19 -7.39 12.08 13.04
C GLY A 19 -6.67 13.15 12.22
N LYS A 20 -6.62 13.01 10.88
CA LYS A 20 -6.15 14.07 9.99
C LYS A 20 -7.20 15.18 9.90
N LYS A 21 -6.78 16.43 10.14
CA LYS A 21 -7.63 17.62 10.38
C LYS A 21 -8.72 17.90 9.33
N ASP A 22 -8.51 17.48 8.09
CA ASP A 22 -9.44 17.70 6.97
C ASP A 22 -9.67 16.39 6.19
N LEU A 23 -9.82 15.28 6.92
CA LEU A 23 -10.07 13.98 6.30
C LEU A 23 -11.55 13.85 5.94
N GLU A 24 -11.83 13.83 4.64
CA GLU A 24 -13.16 13.48 4.12
C GLU A 24 -13.60 12.09 4.58
N LEU A 25 -14.91 11.94 4.82
CA LEU A 25 -15.51 10.69 5.28
C LEU A 25 -15.20 9.53 4.31
N SER A 26 -14.96 8.36 4.88
CA SER A 26 -14.51 7.15 4.19
C SER A 26 -15.44 6.78 3.03
N HIS A 27 -16.76 6.91 3.21
CA HIS A 27 -17.72 6.61 2.15
C HIS A 27 -17.58 7.53 0.92
N HIS A 28 -17.25 8.82 1.09
CA HIS A 28 -16.96 9.71 -0.04
C HIS A 28 -15.68 9.28 -0.75
N ARG A 29 -14.62 8.99 0.01
CA ARG A 29 -13.34 8.53 -0.54
C ARG A 29 -13.46 7.21 -1.28
N ILE A 30 -14.18 6.25 -0.71
CA ILE A 30 -14.51 4.96 -1.33
C ILE A 30 -15.27 5.18 -2.64
N THR A 31 -16.26 6.08 -2.67
CA THR A 31 -17.03 6.37 -3.88
C THR A 31 -16.15 6.99 -4.97
N MET A 32 -15.31 7.96 -4.62
CA MET A 32 -14.35 8.55 -5.56
C MET A 32 -13.38 7.50 -6.11
N LEU A 33 -12.87 6.61 -5.26
CA LEU A 33 -11.97 5.53 -5.69
C LEU A 33 -12.66 4.49 -6.57
N LYS A 34 -13.91 4.13 -6.29
CA LYS A 34 -14.70 3.25 -7.17
C LYS A 34 -14.86 3.83 -8.56
N VAL A 35 -15.02 5.15 -8.68
CA VAL A 35 -15.08 5.84 -9.97
C VAL A 35 -13.70 5.88 -10.63
N ALA A 36 -12.67 6.28 -9.89
CA ALA A 36 -11.30 6.40 -10.40
C ALA A 36 -10.72 5.05 -10.87
N LEU A 37 -11.09 3.95 -10.21
CA LEU A 37 -10.60 2.60 -10.48
C LEU A 37 -11.49 1.78 -11.43
N ARG A 38 -12.58 2.37 -11.96
CA ARG A 38 -13.58 1.65 -12.76
C ARG A 38 -12.98 0.95 -13.98
N ASP A 39 -12.11 1.65 -14.70
CA ASP A 39 -11.52 1.17 -15.96
C ASP A 39 -10.09 0.64 -15.78
N HIS A 40 -9.66 0.41 -14.54
CA HIS A 40 -8.38 -0.21 -14.23
C HIS A 40 -8.53 -1.72 -14.05
N ASP A 41 -7.66 -2.49 -14.69
CA ASP A 41 -7.68 -3.96 -14.73
C ASP A 41 -6.84 -4.59 -13.62
N TRP A 42 -5.70 -3.97 -13.27
CA TRP A 42 -4.73 -4.50 -12.32
C TRP A 42 -4.80 -3.90 -10.90
N VAL A 43 -5.44 -2.74 -10.72
CA VAL A 43 -5.60 -2.07 -9.40
C VAL A 43 -7.04 -2.15 -8.93
N ARG A 44 -7.23 -2.56 -7.68
CA ARG A 44 -8.55 -2.71 -7.05
C ARG A 44 -8.64 -1.95 -5.73
N LEU A 45 -9.86 -1.71 -5.27
CA LEU A 45 -10.13 -1.08 -3.98
C LEU A 45 -10.32 -2.16 -2.90
N SER A 46 -9.74 -1.94 -1.71
CA SER A 46 -10.16 -2.62 -0.51
C SER A 46 -10.81 -1.65 0.47
N GLU A 47 -12.00 -2.01 0.94
CA GLU A 47 -12.73 -1.24 1.95
C GLU A 47 -12.46 -1.77 3.38
N TRP A 48 -11.58 -2.77 3.55
CA TRP A 48 -11.39 -3.44 4.83
C TRP A 48 -10.96 -2.49 5.95
N GLU A 49 -9.98 -1.63 5.72
CA GLU A 49 -9.48 -0.68 6.72
C GLU A 49 -10.57 0.31 7.17
N CYS A 50 -11.45 0.72 6.24
CA CYS A 50 -12.57 1.61 6.54
C CYS A 50 -13.74 0.92 7.27
N ARG A 51 -13.82 -0.42 7.22
CA ARG A 51 -14.85 -1.21 7.94
C ARG A 51 -14.45 -1.57 9.38
N GLN A 52 -13.23 -1.24 9.81
CA GLN A 52 -12.77 -1.49 11.17
C GLN A 52 -13.47 -0.55 12.16
N GLU A 53 -13.49 -0.90 13.46
CA GLU A 53 -14.07 -0.03 14.50
C GLU A 53 -13.24 1.25 14.73
N SER A 54 -11.94 1.20 14.44
CA SER A 54 -11.02 2.31 14.64
C SER A 54 -9.83 2.24 13.68
N TRP A 55 -9.00 3.29 13.69
CA TRP A 55 -7.80 3.38 12.87
C TRP A 55 -6.88 2.18 13.09
N SER A 56 -6.46 1.58 11.98
CA SER A 56 -5.57 0.42 11.95
C SER A 56 -4.16 0.82 11.53
N ARG A 57 -3.17 0.25 12.22
CA ARG A 57 -1.76 0.45 11.86
C ARG A 57 -1.49 -0.12 10.48
N THR A 58 -0.62 0.53 9.71
CA THR A 58 -0.25 0.10 8.35
C THR A 58 0.21 -1.36 8.29
N ARG A 59 0.97 -1.80 9.30
CA ARG A 59 1.38 -3.19 9.46
C ARG A 59 0.20 -4.18 9.50
N GLN A 60 -0.85 -3.85 10.26
CA GLN A 60 -2.03 -4.71 10.38
C GLN A 60 -2.77 -4.81 9.05
N VAL A 61 -2.85 -3.70 8.31
CA VAL A 61 -3.46 -3.67 6.97
C VAL A 61 -2.67 -4.56 6.01
N LEU A 62 -1.33 -4.40 5.95
CA LEU A 62 -0.46 -5.25 5.11
C LEU A 62 -0.58 -6.73 5.46
N GLN A 63 -0.57 -7.06 6.76
CA GLN A 63 -0.70 -8.44 7.23
C GLN A 63 -2.06 -9.03 6.83
N TYR A 64 -3.14 -8.26 6.97
CA TYR A 64 -4.46 -8.66 6.53
C TYR A 64 -4.46 -9.01 5.03
N HIS A 65 -3.96 -8.12 4.17
CA HIS A 65 -3.90 -8.36 2.73
C HIS A 65 -3.01 -9.56 2.36
N GLN A 66 -1.87 -9.73 3.02
CA GLN A 66 -1.02 -10.90 2.82
C GLN A 66 -1.73 -12.19 3.24
N ASN A 67 -2.49 -12.19 4.34
CA ASN A 67 -3.28 -13.35 4.76
C ASN A 67 -4.36 -13.70 3.75
N GLN A 68 -5.04 -12.70 3.18
CA GLN A 68 -6.04 -12.93 2.12
C GLN A 68 -5.41 -13.54 0.86
N VAL A 69 -4.23 -13.07 0.46
CA VAL A 69 -3.47 -13.65 -0.66
C VAL A 69 -3.06 -15.09 -0.37
N ASN A 70 -2.51 -15.35 0.81
CA ASN A 70 -2.11 -16.69 1.22
C ASN A 70 -3.32 -17.64 1.30
N ALA A 71 -4.46 -17.16 1.81
CA ALA A 71 -5.70 -17.92 1.86
C ALA A 71 -6.19 -18.27 0.44
N ALA A 72 -6.20 -17.31 -0.48
CA ALA A 72 -6.57 -17.55 -1.87
C ALA A 72 -5.67 -18.60 -2.55
N LEU A 73 -4.34 -18.48 -2.37
CA LEU A 73 -3.38 -19.45 -2.90
C LEU A 73 -3.58 -20.85 -2.29
N ASN A 74 -3.89 -20.94 -0.99
CA ASN A 74 -4.13 -22.21 -0.32
C ASN A 74 -5.48 -22.84 -0.68
N SER A 75 -6.52 -22.02 -0.88
CA SER A 75 -7.84 -22.48 -1.33
C SER A 75 -7.77 -23.10 -2.73
N ALA A 76 -6.98 -22.50 -3.62
CA ALA A 76 -6.69 -23.07 -4.95
C ALA A 76 -6.10 -24.48 -4.87
N ASN A 77 -5.23 -24.73 -3.87
CA ASN A 77 -4.57 -26.01 -3.68
C ASN A 77 -5.46 -27.06 -3.01
N ASN A 78 -6.34 -26.64 -2.09
CA ASN A 78 -7.09 -27.55 -1.20
C ASN A 78 -8.58 -27.69 -1.58
N ASN A 79 -9.08 -27.04 -2.63
CA ASN A 79 -10.49 -27.04 -3.04
C ASN A 79 -11.48 -26.67 -1.89
N CYS A 80 -11.03 -25.92 -0.88
CA CYS A 80 -11.89 -25.48 0.23
C CYS A 80 -12.20 -23.97 0.11
N PHE A 81 -13.48 -23.67 -0.10
CA PHE A 81 -14.01 -22.31 -0.21
C PHE A 81 -14.56 -21.87 1.14
N ASP A 82 -13.68 -21.39 2.01
CA ASP A 82 -14.09 -20.75 3.28
C ASP A 82 -13.44 -19.36 3.41
N VAL A 83 -13.46 -18.62 2.31
CA VAL A 83 -12.94 -17.24 2.26
C VAL A 83 -14.06 -16.33 1.80
N ASN A 84 -14.29 -15.25 2.55
CA ASN A 84 -15.29 -14.25 2.21
C ASN A 84 -14.95 -13.62 0.85
N GLU A 85 -15.79 -13.86 -0.15
CA GLU A 85 -15.60 -13.41 -1.55
C GLU A 85 -15.42 -11.88 -1.63
N SER A 86 -16.11 -11.13 -0.76
CA SER A 86 -16.00 -9.66 -0.74
C SER A 86 -14.59 -9.18 -0.37
N ASP A 87 -13.86 -9.93 0.46
CA ASP A 87 -12.55 -9.59 1.00
C ASP A 87 -11.39 -10.06 0.09
N THR A 88 -11.68 -10.90 -0.89
CA THR A 88 -10.71 -11.40 -1.89
C THR A 88 -11.02 -10.90 -3.31
N SER A 89 -12.09 -10.12 -3.48
CA SER A 89 -12.49 -9.53 -4.76
C SER A 89 -11.41 -8.68 -5.44
N TRP A 90 -10.50 -8.10 -4.64
CA TRP A 90 -9.38 -7.31 -5.14
C TRP A 90 -8.21 -8.16 -5.65
N ILE A 91 -8.17 -9.45 -5.31
CA ILE A 91 -7.10 -10.38 -5.70
C ILE A 91 -7.32 -10.82 -7.15
N PRO A 92 -6.33 -10.67 -8.04
CA PRO A 92 -6.40 -11.12 -9.42
C PRO A 92 -6.64 -12.63 -9.58
N GLU A 93 -7.36 -13.03 -10.63
CA GLU A 93 -7.73 -14.44 -10.88
C GLU A 93 -6.52 -15.35 -11.11
N ASN A 94 -5.45 -14.87 -11.75
CA ASN A 94 -4.20 -15.63 -11.91
C ASN A 94 -3.55 -15.98 -10.55
N VAL A 95 -3.72 -15.13 -9.54
CA VAL A 95 -3.30 -15.44 -8.16
C VAL A 95 -4.22 -16.48 -7.54
N LYS A 96 -5.54 -16.36 -7.72
CA LYS A 96 -6.52 -17.32 -7.20
C LYS A 96 -6.41 -18.70 -7.84
N ASN A 97 -5.99 -18.79 -9.10
CA ASN A 97 -5.78 -20.05 -9.82
C ASN A 97 -4.41 -20.69 -9.51
N ASN A 98 -3.57 -20.02 -8.70
CA ASN A 98 -2.20 -20.43 -8.43
C ASN A 98 -1.35 -20.57 -9.71
N ASP A 99 -1.61 -19.72 -10.71
CA ASP A 99 -0.83 -19.64 -11.97
C ASP A 99 0.50 -18.92 -11.77
N VAL A 100 0.69 -18.29 -10.60
CA VAL A 100 1.87 -17.51 -10.23
C VAL A 100 2.54 -18.12 -9.00
N GLY A 101 3.86 -17.94 -8.91
CA GLY A 101 4.63 -18.37 -7.74
C GLY A 101 4.24 -17.64 -6.44
N PRO A 102 5.03 -17.77 -5.37
CA PRO A 102 4.71 -17.14 -4.08
C PRO A 102 4.51 -15.63 -4.23
N VAL A 103 3.35 -15.14 -3.79
CA VAL A 103 2.96 -13.73 -3.90
C VAL A 103 3.25 -13.00 -2.59
N LYS A 104 3.91 -11.85 -2.70
CA LYS A 104 4.29 -11.00 -1.56
C LYS A 104 3.68 -9.61 -1.70
N VAL A 105 2.88 -9.21 -0.72
CA VAL A 105 2.33 -7.85 -0.61
C VAL A 105 3.46 -6.91 -0.18
N LYS A 106 3.61 -5.78 -0.87
CA LYS A 106 4.61 -4.74 -0.56
C LYS A 106 3.91 -3.41 -0.37
N LEU A 107 4.40 -2.57 0.54
CA LEU A 107 3.84 -1.23 0.70
C LEU A 107 4.38 -0.30 -0.39
N LEU A 108 3.50 0.24 -1.23
CA LEU A 108 3.83 1.28 -2.21
C LEU A 108 3.67 2.66 -1.56
N CYS A 109 4.73 3.45 -1.55
CA CYS A 109 4.71 4.76 -0.92
C CYS A 109 5.62 5.79 -1.63
N GLY A 110 5.44 7.06 -1.29
CA GLY A 110 6.35 8.14 -1.69
C GLY A 110 7.52 8.29 -0.71
N ALA A 111 8.52 9.08 -1.10
CA ALA A 111 9.66 9.45 -0.23
C ALA A 111 9.19 10.03 1.11
N ASP A 112 8.16 10.88 1.11
CA ASP A 112 7.63 11.52 2.32
C ASP A 112 7.19 10.49 3.40
N LEU A 113 6.61 9.35 2.99
CA LEU A 113 6.20 8.30 3.93
C LEU A 113 7.42 7.54 4.45
N LEU A 114 8.41 7.27 3.59
CA LEU A 114 9.66 6.65 4.00
C LEU A 114 10.36 7.51 5.06
N GLU A 115 10.51 8.81 4.80
CA GLU A 115 11.13 9.77 5.72
C GLU A 115 10.35 9.88 7.04
N SER A 116 9.03 9.71 7.01
CA SER A 116 8.20 9.72 8.22
C SER A 116 8.57 8.63 9.23
N PHE A 117 9.22 7.53 8.81
CA PHE A 117 9.73 6.51 9.74
C PHE A 117 10.78 7.06 10.73
N GLY A 118 11.44 8.17 10.40
CA GLY A 118 12.38 8.84 11.27
C GLY A 118 11.72 9.81 12.26
N THR A 119 10.39 9.98 12.22
CA THR A 119 9.68 10.91 13.09
C THR A 119 9.42 10.28 14.46
N PRO A 120 10.00 10.81 15.56
CA PRO A 120 9.85 10.21 16.88
C PRO A 120 8.39 10.10 17.32
N GLY A 121 7.97 8.92 17.77
CA GLY A 121 6.64 8.65 18.27
C GLY A 121 5.55 8.45 17.21
N LEU A 122 5.87 8.60 15.92
CA LEU A 122 4.91 8.37 14.83
C LEU A 122 4.79 6.88 14.46
N TRP A 123 5.91 6.16 14.49
CA TRP A 123 5.98 4.74 14.18
C TRP A 123 6.67 4.00 15.32
N ALA A 124 6.19 2.78 15.62
CA ALA A 124 6.93 1.88 16.50
C ALA A 124 8.03 1.18 15.70
N ASP A 125 9.23 1.07 16.27
CA ASP A 125 10.37 0.40 15.63
C ASP A 125 10.05 -1.04 15.21
N ALA A 126 9.29 -1.76 16.05
CA ALA A 126 8.78 -3.09 15.73
C ALA A 126 7.86 -3.08 14.50
N ASP A 127 7.02 -2.05 14.34
CA ASP A 127 6.16 -1.95 13.18
C ASP A 127 6.99 -1.67 11.91
N ILE A 128 8.00 -0.81 11.99
CA ILE A 128 8.92 -0.54 10.86
C ILE A 128 9.63 -1.84 10.47
N ALA A 129 10.22 -2.54 11.44
CA ALA A 129 10.95 -3.78 11.19
C ALA A 129 10.07 -4.86 10.54
N GLU A 130 8.82 -5.01 10.98
CA GLU A 130 7.89 -5.95 10.35
C GLU A 130 7.44 -5.50 8.95
N ILE A 131 7.12 -4.21 8.76
CA ILE A 131 6.74 -3.68 7.45
C ILE A 131 7.86 -3.93 6.44
N VAL A 132 9.10 -3.57 6.77
CA VAL A 132 10.22 -3.69 5.81
C VAL A 132 10.75 -5.12 5.71
N GLY A 133 10.84 -5.83 6.83
CA GLY A 133 11.36 -7.20 6.88
C GLY A 133 10.40 -8.24 6.29
N GLN A 134 9.12 -8.20 6.67
CA GLN A 134 8.16 -9.22 6.26
C GLN A 134 7.47 -8.91 4.94
N HIS A 135 7.20 -7.64 4.62
CA HIS A 135 6.53 -7.24 3.37
C HIS A 135 7.53 -6.61 2.39
N GLY A 136 8.18 -5.54 2.82
CA GLY A 136 9.06 -4.71 2.02
C GLY A 136 8.35 -3.49 1.46
N LEU A 137 9.15 -2.60 0.87
CA LEU A 137 8.71 -1.29 0.41
C LEU A 137 8.99 -1.14 -1.08
N VAL A 138 8.08 -0.46 -1.77
CA VAL A 138 8.33 0.11 -3.09
C VAL A 138 8.18 1.62 -2.95
N VAL A 139 9.29 2.34 -3.07
CA VAL A 139 9.32 3.79 -2.85
C VAL A 139 9.42 4.49 -4.19
N ILE A 140 8.39 5.27 -4.52
CA ILE A 140 8.33 6.11 -5.69
C ILE A 140 8.91 7.48 -5.33
N THR A 141 10.00 7.87 -6.00
CA THR A 141 10.69 9.12 -5.68
C THR A 141 10.79 10.05 -6.88
N ARG A 142 10.70 11.34 -6.56
CA ARG A 142 10.86 12.44 -7.50
C ARG A 142 12.36 12.70 -7.68
N ALA A 143 12.75 13.27 -8.82
CA ALA A 143 14.17 13.42 -9.21
C ALA A 143 15.04 14.27 -8.25
N SER A 144 14.46 14.93 -7.24
CA SER A 144 15.15 15.81 -6.30
C SER A 144 15.35 15.24 -4.90
N CYS A 145 14.83 14.06 -4.57
CA CYS A 145 15.02 13.44 -3.26
C CYS A 145 16.12 12.38 -3.32
N ASN A 146 16.98 12.29 -2.30
CA ASN A 146 17.97 11.21 -2.15
C ASN A 146 17.57 10.27 -0.98
N PRO A 147 16.70 9.29 -1.23
CA PRO A 147 16.06 8.49 -0.19
C PRO A 147 17.03 7.41 0.35
N ASN A 148 18.08 7.11 -0.42
CA ASN A 148 19.12 6.16 -0.02
C ASN A 148 19.87 6.68 1.20
N GLU A 149 20.14 7.99 1.27
CA GLU A 149 20.81 8.60 2.43
C GLU A 149 20.00 8.39 3.71
N PHE A 150 18.68 8.59 3.64
CA PHE A 150 17.79 8.33 4.76
C PHE A 150 17.79 6.85 5.19
N ILE A 151 17.78 5.91 4.23
CA ILE A 151 17.85 4.47 4.52
C ILE A 151 19.16 4.13 5.25
N TYR A 152 20.30 4.62 4.75
CA TYR A 152 21.61 4.35 5.36
C TYR A 152 21.77 4.93 6.77
N ASN A 153 21.09 6.03 7.07
CA ASN A 153 21.12 6.65 8.39
C ASN A 153 20.23 5.94 9.42
N SER A 154 19.47 4.92 9.02
CA SER A 154 18.62 4.13 9.91
C SER A 154 19.11 2.68 9.99
N ASP A 155 19.44 2.23 11.20
CA ASP A 155 19.90 0.85 11.43
C ASP A 155 18.85 -0.19 11.00
N ILE A 156 17.57 0.09 11.27
CA ILE A 156 16.46 -0.81 10.91
C ILE A 156 16.31 -0.88 9.38
N LEU A 157 16.28 0.27 8.70
CA LEU A 157 16.07 0.29 7.24
C LEU A 157 17.28 -0.27 6.49
N THR A 158 18.48 0.00 6.97
CA THR A 158 19.73 -0.56 6.43
C THR A 158 19.74 -2.09 6.52
N SER A 159 19.31 -2.64 7.67
CA SER A 159 19.24 -4.10 7.87
C SER A 159 18.32 -4.81 6.88
N TYR A 160 17.29 -4.12 6.39
CA TYR A 160 16.32 -4.65 5.43
C TYR A 160 16.39 -3.97 4.06
N MET A 161 17.53 -3.34 3.71
CA MET A 161 17.68 -2.57 2.48
C MET A 161 17.34 -3.39 1.21
N ALA A 162 17.66 -4.68 1.21
CA ALA A 162 17.33 -5.59 0.10
C ALA A 162 15.82 -5.73 -0.16
N SER A 163 14.97 -5.48 0.84
CA SER A 163 13.51 -5.51 0.73
C SER A 163 12.92 -4.18 0.26
N ILE A 164 13.72 -3.12 0.16
CA ILE A 164 13.32 -1.77 -0.27
C ILE A 164 13.66 -1.58 -1.75
N VAL A 165 12.64 -1.32 -2.56
CA VAL A 165 12.79 -1.12 -4.01
C VAL A 165 12.53 0.34 -4.34
N MET A 166 13.57 1.02 -4.83
CA MET A 166 13.49 2.40 -5.30
C MET A 166 13.04 2.45 -6.76
N ARG A 167 12.08 3.34 -7.06
CA ARG A 167 11.62 3.62 -8.42
C ARG A 167 11.52 5.13 -8.65
N SER A 168 12.40 5.64 -9.52
CA SER A 168 12.38 7.04 -9.96
C SER A 168 11.28 7.26 -11.00
N THR A 169 10.45 8.30 -10.83
CA THR A 169 9.53 8.73 -11.88
C THR A 169 10.22 9.71 -12.83
N TRP A 170 10.11 9.48 -14.13
CA TRP A 170 10.57 10.42 -15.17
C TRP A 170 9.47 11.43 -15.55
N LYS A 171 8.22 11.19 -15.14
CA LYS A 171 7.13 12.16 -15.24
C LYS A 171 7.18 13.11 -14.04
N ILE A 172 7.63 14.33 -14.28
CA ILE A 172 7.45 15.45 -13.35
C ILE A 172 5.96 15.82 -13.39
N LEU A 173 5.15 15.25 -12.50
CA LEU A 173 3.94 15.94 -12.07
C LEU A 173 4.28 16.72 -10.82
N ASP A 174 4.72 17.96 -10.99
CA ASP A 174 4.84 18.96 -9.93
C ASP A 174 3.44 19.39 -9.48
N TYR A 175 2.91 18.68 -8.50
CA TYR A 175 1.76 19.11 -7.72
C TYR A 175 2.15 19.97 -6.50
N SER A 176 3.41 20.40 -6.39
CA SER A 176 3.92 21.19 -5.27
C SER A 176 3.74 22.70 -5.44
N GLN A 177 3.13 23.17 -6.52
CA GLN A 177 2.81 24.59 -6.71
C GLN A 177 1.31 24.74 -6.99
N GLY A 178 0.64 25.52 -6.16
CA GLY A 178 -0.82 25.63 -6.08
C GLY A 178 -1.51 26.19 -7.32
N SER A 179 -1.68 25.35 -8.34
CA SER A 179 -2.58 25.61 -9.47
C SER A 179 -3.65 24.53 -9.56
N VAL A 180 -4.81 24.88 -9.01
CA VAL A 180 -6.19 24.41 -9.23
C VAL A 180 -6.34 23.12 -10.06
N LEU A 181 -6.33 21.98 -9.36
CA LEU A 181 -7.34 20.95 -9.58
C LEU A 181 -8.52 21.26 -8.64
N PRO A 182 -9.76 20.84 -8.94
CA PRO A 182 -10.78 20.74 -7.90
C PRO A 182 -10.15 19.98 -6.73
N SER A 183 -10.43 20.37 -5.50
CA SER A 183 -9.89 19.82 -4.24
C SER A 183 -9.91 18.28 -4.09
N ASP A 184 -10.43 17.56 -5.07
CA ASP A 184 -10.89 16.18 -5.00
C ASP A 184 -9.95 15.17 -5.69
N PHE A 185 -8.83 15.62 -6.28
CA PHE A 185 -7.88 14.72 -6.98
C PHE A 185 -6.42 14.86 -6.53
N ARG A 186 -6.20 15.17 -5.25
CA ARG A 186 -4.98 14.69 -4.58
C ARG A 186 -5.27 13.24 -4.22
N ALA A 187 -4.49 12.25 -4.69
CA ALA A 187 -4.49 10.95 -4.01
C ALA A 187 -4.19 11.29 -2.55
N PRO A 188 -5.18 11.19 -1.66
CA PRO A 188 -5.06 11.89 -0.40
C PRO A 188 -3.99 11.12 0.39
N ALA A 189 -3.25 11.82 1.25
CA ALA A 189 -2.26 11.22 2.16
C ALA A 189 -2.89 10.27 3.21
N SER A 190 -3.91 9.53 2.79
CA SER A 190 -4.88 8.71 3.51
C SER A 190 -5.33 7.54 2.61
N CYS A 191 -4.59 7.22 1.54
CA CYS A 191 -4.70 5.96 0.80
C CYS A 191 -3.35 5.25 0.82
N LYS A 192 -3.35 4.00 1.27
CA LYS A 192 -2.20 3.09 1.17
C LYS A 192 -2.39 2.31 -0.12
N ILE A 193 -1.40 2.34 -1.00
CA ILE A 193 -1.38 1.45 -2.16
C ILE A 193 -0.45 0.29 -1.78
N GLN A 194 -0.89 -0.94 -2.02
CA GLN A 194 -0.16 -2.17 -1.70
C GLN A 194 -0.16 -3.13 -2.88
#